data_AF-A0A1I4JDN5-F1
#
_entry.id   AF-A0A1I4JDN5-F1
#
_cell.length_a   1.000
_cell.length_b   1.000
_cell.length_c   1.000
_cell.angle_alpha   90.00
_cell.angle_beta   90.00
_cell.angle_gamma   90.00
#
_symmetry.space_group_name_H-M   'P 1'
#
loop_
_entity.id
_entity.type
_entity.pdbx_description
1 polymer ?
#
loop_
_entity_poly.entity_id
_entity_poly.type
_entity_poly.pdbx_seq_one_letter_code
_entity_poly.pdbx_strand_id
1 'polypeptide(L)'
;MRTHTTLKSATPHNPAAPQGILFFESALDAAPAGDLPRYHAHGRAALANALDEGLMADEVEQILDGRKIVDAFPVWRGESPADYAARAVAEMFVAYLQ
;
A
#
# COMPACT_ATOMS: atom_id res chain seq x y z
N MET A 1 -38.07 33.29 29.61
CA MET A 1 -36.70 32.73 29.52
C MET A 1 -36.81 31.23 29.25
N ARG A 2 -36.01 30.74 28.29
CA ARG A 2 -36.01 29.37 27.71
C ARG A 2 -35.59 28.30 28.72
N THR A 3 -36.03 27.05 28.54
CA THR A 3 -35.22 25.79 28.61
C THR A 3 -36.10 24.59 28.16
N HIS A 4 -35.92 24.10 26.93
CA HIS A 4 -35.23 22.85 26.52
C HIS A 4 -36.13 21.60 26.41
N THR A 5 -36.80 21.47 25.26
CA THR A 5 -37.26 20.17 24.71
C THR A 5 -36.14 19.62 23.84
N THR A 6 -35.52 18.50 24.25
CA THR A 6 -34.54 17.77 23.42
C THR A 6 -35.11 16.40 23.07
N LEU A 7 -35.69 16.28 21.88
CA LEU A 7 -35.92 15.01 21.20
C LEU A 7 -34.70 14.76 20.31
N LYS A 8 -33.84 13.82 20.71
CA LYS A 8 -32.73 13.32 19.88
C LYS A 8 -32.60 11.82 20.06
N SER A 9 -33.25 11.08 19.18
CA SER A 9 -32.88 9.70 18.87
C SER A 9 -32.80 9.59 17.37
N ALA A 10 -31.58 9.80 16.87
CA ALA A 10 -31.22 9.61 15.48
C ALA A 10 -31.25 8.11 15.17
N THR A 11 -32.08 7.73 14.21
CA THR A 11 -32.04 6.46 13.49
C THR A 11 -30.65 6.23 12.90
N PRO A 12 -29.97 5.09 13.16
CA PRO A 12 -28.82 4.71 12.36
C PRO A 12 -29.34 3.87 11.19
N HIS A 13 -29.42 4.45 9.99
CA HIS A 13 -29.51 3.61 8.81
C HIS A 13 -28.69 4.16 7.65
N ASN A 14 -27.86 3.25 7.14
CA ASN A 14 -27.07 3.27 5.93
C ASN A 14 -25.70 3.96 5.99
N PRO A 15 -24.65 3.20 5.66
CA PRO A 15 -24.06 3.44 4.36
C PRO A 15 -24.08 2.20 3.46
N ALA A 16 -24.70 2.37 2.29
CA ALA A 16 -24.45 1.54 1.13
C ALA A 16 -23.02 1.82 0.68
N ALA A 17 -22.14 0.84 0.85
CA ALA A 17 -20.89 0.74 0.11
C ALA A 17 -20.93 -0.62 -0.59
N PRO A 18 -21.08 -0.69 -1.93
CA PRO A 18 -20.80 -1.92 -2.64
C PRO A 18 -19.30 -2.18 -2.50
N GLN A 19 -18.95 -3.22 -1.75
CA GLN A 19 -17.61 -3.80 -1.72
C GLN A 19 -17.35 -4.45 -3.08
N GLY A 20 -16.96 -3.62 -4.06
CA GLY A 20 -16.32 -4.08 -5.28
C GLY A 20 -14.90 -4.52 -4.94
N ILE A 21 -14.77 -5.70 -4.34
CA ILE A 21 -13.49 -6.39 -4.27
C ILE A 21 -13.23 -6.87 -5.70
N LEU A 22 -12.47 -6.08 -6.47
CA LEU A 22 -11.83 -6.58 -7.68
C LEU A 22 -10.76 -7.57 -7.22
N PHE A 23 -11.19 -8.82 -7.08
CA PHE A 23 -10.37 -10.00 -6.94
C PHE A 23 -9.55 -10.13 -8.23
N PHE A 24 -8.36 -9.54 -8.26
CA PHE A 24 -7.39 -9.84 -9.30
C PHE A 24 -6.63 -11.11 -8.88
N GLU A 25 -7.30 -12.24 -9.02
CA GLU A 25 -6.70 -13.56 -8.86
C GLU A 25 -5.87 -13.83 -10.13
N SER A 26 -4.56 -13.62 -10.04
CA SER A 26 -3.60 -14.11 -11.03
C SER A 26 -2.48 -14.87 -10.32
N ALA A 27 -2.57 -16.19 -10.50
CA ALA A 27 -1.52 -17.20 -10.40
C ALA A 27 -0.73 -17.34 -9.08
N LEU A 28 -1.07 -18.40 -8.33
CA LEU A 28 -0.15 -19.08 -7.43
C LEU A 28 1.04 -19.64 -8.23
N ASP A 29 2.28 -19.39 -7.80
CA ASP A 29 3.15 -20.48 -7.32
C ASP A 29 4.36 -19.95 -6.51
N ALA A 30 4.65 -20.66 -5.41
CA ALA A 30 5.89 -20.66 -4.61
C ALA A 30 6.43 -19.37 -3.93
N ALA A 31 6.00 -19.11 -2.69
CA ALA A 31 6.88 -18.52 -1.66
C ALA A 31 6.44 -18.97 -0.25
N PRO A 32 7.38 -19.28 0.68
CA PRO A 32 7.04 -19.91 1.95
C PRO A 32 6.20 -18.97 2.82
N ALA A 33 5.02 -19.46 3.20
CA ALA A 33 4.07 -18.81 4.06
C ALA A 33 4.67 -18.58 5.47
N GLY A 34 5.12 -17.37 5.75
CA GLY A 34 5.61 -16.99 7.08
C GLY A 34 5.73 -15.49 7.36
N ASP A 35 5.82 -14.64 6.33
CA ASP A 35 6.18 -13.22 6.51
C ASP A 35 5.24 -12.21 5.80
N LEU A 36 4.08 -12.71 5.35
CA LEU A 36 3.14 -12.01 4.45
C LEU A 36 2.69 -10.62 4.92
N PRO A 37 2.34 -10.35 6.21
CA PRO A 37 1.81 -9.05 6.60
C PRO A 37 2.86 -7.94 6.60
N ARG A 38 4.10 -8.27 6.99
CA ARG A 38 5.20 -7.29 7.03
C ARG A 38 5.64 -6.95 5.61
N TYR A 39 5.87 -7.94 4.76
CA TYR A 39 6.26 -7.71 3.37
C TYR A 39 5.20 -6.89 2.62
N HIS A 40 3.92 -7.15 2.87
CA HIS A 40 2.84 -6.35 2.31
C HIS A 40 2.82 -4.90 2.84
N ALA A 41 3.09 -4.69 4.13
CA ALA A 41 3.19 -3.34 4.70
C ALA A 41 4.38 -2.54 4.13
N HIS A 42 5.53 -3.20 3.93
CA HIS A 42 6.73 -2.61 3.35
C HIS A 42 6.50 -2.23 1.88
N GLY A 43 6.00 -3.17 1.07
CA GLY A 43 5.67 -2.90 -0.34
C GLY A 43 4.65 -1.77 -0.50
N ARG A 44 3.61 -1.74 0.34
CA ARG A 44 2.61 -0.66 0.33
C ARG A 44 3.22 0.68 0.73
N ALA A 45 4.07 0.71 1.75
CA ALA A 45 4.75 1.94 2.18
C ALA A 45 5.67 2.49 1.09
N ALA A 46 6.45 1.62 0.44
CA ALA A 46 7.33 2.01 -0.66
C ALA A 46 6.54 2.53 -1.88
N LEU A 47 5.45 1.85 -2.27
CA LEU A 47 4.61 2.32 -3.37
C LEU A 47 3.99 3.69 -3.06
N ALA A 48 3.43 3.87 -1.86
CA ALA A 48 2.86 5.14 -1.46
C ALA A 48 3.91 6.27 -1.46
N ASN A 49 5.11 5.98 -0.96
CA ASN A 49 6.21 6.93 -0.94
C ASN A 49 6.73 7.26 -2.35
N ALA A 50 6.81 6.29 -3.26
CA ALA A 50 7.21 6.51 -4.65
C ALA A 50 6.27 7.52 -5.35
N LEU A 51 4.97 7.33 -5.17
CA LEU A 51 3.94 8.21 -5.74
C LEU A 51 4.00 9.62 -5.12
N ASP A 52 4.27 9.73 -3.82
CA ASP A 52 4.43 11.02 -3.13
C ASP A 52 5.68 11.78 -3.61
N GLU A 53 6.77 11.06 -3.87
CA GLU A 53 8.03 11.59 -4.41
C GLU A 53 7.97 11.86 -5.94
N GLY A 54 6.85 11.53 -6.59
CA GLY A 54 6.57 11.93 -7.97
C GLY A 54 6.82 10.87 -9.05
N LEU A 55 7.15 9.62 -8.69
CA LEU A 55 7.10 8.51 -9.65
C LEU A 55 5.65 8.22 -10.04
N MET A 56 5.38 8.02 -11.33
CA MET A 56 4.07 7.58 -11.81
C MET A 56 3.91 6.06 -11.63
N ALA A 57 2.67 5.60 -11.49
CA ALA A 57 2.39 4.17 -11.33
C ALA A 57 2.96 3.32 -12.49
N ASP A 58 2.86 3.80 -13.73
CA ASP A 58 3.40 3.11 -14.91
C ASP A 58 4.93 3.03 -14.90
N GLU A 59 5.61 4.05 -14.36
CA GLU A 59 7.08 4.08 -14.22
C GLU A 59 7.52 3.08 -13.14
N VAL A 60 6.78 3.01 -12.03
CA VAL A 60 6.98 2.00 -11.00
C VAL A 60 6.82 0.59 -11.59
N GLU A 61 5.78 0.33 -12.37
CA GLU A 61 5.59 -0.97 -13.03
C GLU A 61 6.73 -1.31 -13.99
N GLN A 62 7.21 -0.33 -14.77
CA GLN A 62 8.34 -0.51 -15.68
C GLN A 62 9.65 -0.85 -14.93
N ILE A 63 9.95 -0.14 -13.84
CA ILE A 63 11.15 -0.41 -13.01
C ILE A 63 11.08 -1.81 -12.39
N LEU A 64 9.88 -2.23 -11.98
CA LEU A 64 9.68 -3.51 -11.33
C LEU A 64 9.67 -4.70 -12.29
N ASP A 65 9.32 -4.48 -13.56
CA ASP A 65 9.26 -5.51 -14.61
C ASP A 65 8.42 -6.73 -14.18
N GLY A 66 7.23 -6.46 -13.63
CA GLY A 66 6.30 -7.48 -13.13
C GLY A 66 6.69 -8.13 -11.79
N ARG A 67 7.80 -7.73 -11.17
CA ARG A 67 8.22 -8.20 -9.83
C ARG A 67 7.55 -7.38 -8.73
N LYS A 68 7.49 -7.93 -7.50
CA LYS A 68 7.07 -7.13 -6.34
C LYS A 68 8.21 -6.20 -5.93
N ILE A 69 7.88 -5.03 -5.36
CA ILE A 69 8.89 -4.09 -4.84
C ILE A 69 9.86 -4.80 -3.88
N VAL A 70 9.37 -5.66 -2.99
CA VAL A 70 10.19 -6.42 -2.03
C VAL A 70 11.11 -7.47 -2.66
N ASP A 71 10.81 -7.89 -3.90
CA ASP A 71 11.63 -8.84 -4.66
C ASP A 71 12.70 -8.10 -5.49
N ALA A 72 12.35 -6.90 -5.99
CA ALA A 72 13.29 -6.02 -6.69
C ALA A 72 14.25 -5.30 -5.73
N PHE A 73 13.75 -4.91 -4.56
CA PHE A 73 14.45 -4.18 -3.50
C PHE A 73 14.24 -4.93 -2.17
N PRO A 74 15.17 -5.83 -1.79
CA PRO A 74 14.99 -6.68 -0.62
C PRO A 74 14.86 -5.90 0.68
N VAL A 75 13.96 -6.33 1.58
CA VAL A 75 13.80 -5.78 2.93
C VAL A 75 14.95 -6.24 3.83
N TRP A 76 15.55 -5.33 4.61
CA TRP A 76 16.57 -5.69 5.58
C TRP A 76 15.99 -6.18 6.91
N ARG A 77 16.74 -7.03 7.61
CA ARG A 77 16.27 -7.63 8.86
C ARG A 77 16.05 -6.56 9.94
N GLY A 78 14.79 -6.40 10.36
CA GLY A 78 14.41 -5.44 11.40
C GLY A 78 14.20 -4.01 10.88
N GLU A 79 14.25 -3.80 9.56
CA GLU A 79 13.91 -2.53 8.93
C GLU A 79 12.44 -2.18 9.18
N SER A 80 12.17 -0.89 9.42
CA SER A 80 10.78 -0.41 9.53
C SER A 80 10.19 -0.18 8.14
N PRO A 81 8.85 -0.23 7.98
CA PRO A 81 8.23 0.08 6.68
C PRO A 81 8.58 1.46 6.13
N ALA A 82 8.79 2.45 6.99
CA ALA A 82 9.14 3.82 6.59
C ALA A 82 10.60 3.92 6.11
N ASP A 83 11.54 3.31 6.85
CA ASP A 83 12.96 3.29 6.46
C ASP A 83 13.15 2.51 5.14
N TYR A 84 12.46 1.39 5.02
CA TYR A 84 12.40 0.62 3.78
C TYR A 84 11.84 1.43 2.62
N ALA A 85 10.73 2.16 2.83
CA ALA A 85 10.11 2.96 1.79
C ALA A 85 11.05 4.05 1.27
N ALA A 86 11.76 4.76 2.16
CA ALA A 86 12.72 5.78 1.75
C ALA A 86 13.87 5.18 0.94
N ARG A 87 14.44 4.06 1.40
CA ARG A 87 15.55 3.38 0.72
C ARG A 87 15.13 2.80 -0.64
N ALA A 88 14.03 2.05 -0.67
CA ALA A 88 13.54 1.41 -1.89
C ALA A 88 13.20 2.45 -2.96
N VAL A 89 12.59 3.58 -2.60
CA VAL A 89 12.28 4.66 -3.55
C VAL A 89 13.55 5.32 -4.08
N ALA A 90 14.56 5.57 -3.23
CA ALA A 90 15.85 6.08 -3.68
C ALA A 90 16.52 5.13 -4.69
N GLU A 91 16.48 3.81 -4.43
CA GLU A 91 16.99 2.81 -5.36
C GLU A 91 16.14 2.73 -6.66
N MET A 92 14.82 2.91 -6.59
CA MET A 92 13.94 2.98 -7.76
C MET A 92 14.28 4.17 -8.67
N PHE A 93 14.51 5.36 -8.10
CA PHE A 93 14.93 6.51 -8.90
C PHE A 93 16.28 6.29 -9.57
N VAL A 94 17.22 5.61 -8.91
CA VAL A 94 18.50 5.24 -9.53
C VAL A 94 18.27 4.28 -10.70
N ALA A 95 17.38 3.30 -10.55
CA ALA A 95 17.06 2.35 -11.61
C ALA A 95 16.34 3.01 -12.80
N TYR A 96 15.48 4.01 -12.56
CA TYR A 96 14.77 4.74 -13.60
C TYR A 96 15.69 5.57 -14.52
N LEU A 97 16.82 6.02 -14.00
CA LEU A 97 17.77 6.86 -14.75
C LEU A 97 18.75 6.06 -15.63
N GLN A 98 18.68 4.73 -15.63
CA GLN A 98 19.56 3.83 -16.38
C GLN A 98 18.90 3.37 -17.68
#